data_AF-A0A5S5CII0-F1
#
_entry.id   AF-A0A5S5CII0-F1
#
_cell.length_a   1.000
_cell.length_b   1.000
_cell.length_c   1.000
_cell.angle_alpha   90.00
_cell.angle_beta   90.00
_cell.angle_gamma   90.00
#
_symmetry.space_group_name_H-M   'P 1'
#
loop_
_entity.id
_entity.type
_entity.pdbx_description
1 polymer ?
#
loop_
_entity_poly.entity_id
_entity_poly.type
_entity_poly.pdbx_seq_one_letter_code
_entity_poly.pdbx_strand_id
1 'polypeptide(L)'
;MKDMEAIIAKTRNFVKAALEHDASGHDWWHIVRVARSAKLLAGLEGGDPYVCELAALLHDIADEKLNVSKEAGLRRVEDWLAEIGVDASTSETVMLIVSTMSYGGGGGAPMETIEGKVVQDADRLDAIGAIAAARTFVYSGWKGRLIYDPYVRPRASMTKEEYRSGKDTAINHFYEKLLKLKALLNTESARMLAEERHAYMLRYLEAFDREWELGNPDYLEERLGEAPEPERIHVVFDASAAHSLRFLLRDKPGEYVVSLADDLSVGPLDDNGADARAGGVKRRMTWLAERGMLGDAEAEHFGDCIDWRNWPDRLAGRRIVVWAAGNANEQSGLRRLMAHIPGQDEVRVIDAPGRIFEKTNGALLHTHTGEVAPRELDELMEQGQALTAGERSDYADDWRRLIREDGELRAMVEGRLQSVPEDYWDDMILQSAIVVAASTARMFTAARLVGQLIGRSDQRLNDSFLFYRIRCLAESGKLEGGGNPERMGGYKVGFGEPASLEGPDHANIQAYMDWARRYTQEADALKRHLSTEKDADEQVLEMLRALSEGSQADTRMRRMVAKFIDDFMNERRLYANRRNAILGMLSSMRRTDH
;
A
#
# COMPACT_ATOMS: atom_id res chain seq x y z
N MET A 1 -39.27 9.60 22.82
CA MET A 1 -38.76 10.27 21.60
C MET A 1 -38.84 11.80 21.67
N LYS A 2 -40.01 12.47 21.63
CA LYS A 2 -40.07 13.96 21.66
C LYS A 2 -39.41 14.60 22.90
N ASP A 3 -39.49 13.94 24.05
CA ASP A 3 -38.89 14.42 25.30
C ASP A 3 -37.35 14.25 25.32
N MET A 4 -36.87 13.10 24.84
CA MET A 4 -35.44 12.80 24.71
C MET A 4 -34.72 13.75 23.75
N GLU A 5 -35.31 14.07 22.60
CA GLU A 5 -34.73 15.04 21.66
C GLU A 5 -34.66 16.45 22.26
N ALA A 6 -35.65 16.85 23.07
CA ALA A 6 -35.64 18.12 23.77
C ALA A 6 -34.53 18.17 24.85
N ILE A 7 -34.32 17.07 25.59
CA ILE A 7 -33.23 16.94 26.55
C ILE A 7 -31.85 17.07 25.88
N ILE A 8 -31.64 16.38 24.75
CA ILE A 8 -30.40 16.51 23.97
C ILE A 8 -30.21 17.94 23.48
N ALA A 9 -31.25 18.60 22.95
CA ALA A 9 -31.15 19.98 22.48
C ALA A 9 -30.80 20.97 23.60
N LYS A 10 -31.41 20.83 24.79
CA LYS A 10 -31.07 21.64 25.97
C LYS A 10 -29.61 21.40 26.40
N THR A 11 -29.20 20.14 26.46
CA THR A 11 -27.83 19.75 26.84
C THR A 11 -26.80 20.32 25.88
N ARG A 12 -27.08 20.29 24.57
CA ARG A 12 -26.21 20.92 23.56
C ARG A 12 -26.01 22.42 23.83
N ASN A 13 -27.08 23.15 24.15
CA ASN A 13 -26.97 24.58 24.44
C ASN A 13 -26.17 24.85 25.72
N PHE A 14 -26.37 24.03 26.76
CA PHE A 14 -25.61 24.11 28.00
C PHE A 14 -24.11 23.88 27.78
N VAL A 15 -23.75 22.79 27.08
CA VAL A 15 -22.36 22.45 26.81
C VAL A 15 -21.71 23.46 25.87
N LYS A 16 -22.44 23.91 24.84
CA LYS A 16 -21.96 24.96 23.93
C LYS A 16 -21.60 26.23 24.71
N ALA A 17 -22.47 26.70 25.60
CA ALA A 17 -22.20 27.89 26.40
C ALA A 17 -20.96 27.73 27.31
N ALA A 18 -20.65 26.52 27.74
CA ALA A 18 -19.46 26.24 28.56
C ALA A 18 -18.15 26.18 27.74
N LEU A 19 -18.21 25.82 26.46
CA LEU A 19 -17.03 25.48 25.63
C LEU A 19 -16.84 26.35 24.38
N GLU A 20 -17.74 27.31 24.09
CA GLU A 20 -17.71 28.12 22.85
C GLU A 20 -16.44 28.97 22.67
N HIS A 21 -15.68 29.21 23.75
CA HIS A 21 -14.46 30.02 23.72
C HIS A 21 -13.17 29.24 24.02
N ASP A 22 -13.22 27.90 24.10
CA ASP A 22 -12.00 27.10 24.29
C ASP A 22 -11.21 26.97 22.98
N ALA A 23 -9.99 27.50 22.96
CA ALA A 23 -9.05 27.42 21.83
C ALA A 23 -8.06 26.24 21.95
N SER A 24 -8.14 25.42 23.01
CA SER A 24 -7.18 24.34 23.29
C SER A 24 -7.36 23.07 22.44
N GLY A 25 -8.38 23.05 21.57
CA GLY A 25 -8.74 21.90 20.75
C GLY A 25 -9.76 20.95 21.39
N HIS A 26 -10.33 21.29 22.56
CA HIS A 26 -11.52 20.67 23.16
C HIS A 26 -12.76 21.56 23.00
N ASP A 27 -12.84 22.22 21.85
CA ASP A 27 -13.91 23.16 21.55
C ASP A 27 -15.27 22.48 21.42
N TRP A 28 -16.33 23.28 21.34
CA TRP A 28 -17.68 22.80 21.06
C TRP A 28 -17.73 21.82 19.87
N TRP A 29 -16.90 22.02 18.85
CA TRP A 29 -16.89 21.17 17.66
C TRP A 29 -16.32 19.78 17.91
N HIS A 30 -15.33 19.63 18.80
CA HIS A 30 -14.89 18.32 19.30
C HIS A 30 -16.08 17.56 19.91
N ILE A 31 -16.81 18.17 20.83
CA ILE A 31 -17.97 17.55 21.48
C ILE A 31 -19.05 17.15 20.46
N VAL A 32 -19.33 18.02 19.49
CA VAL A 32 -20.31 17.72 18.43
C VAL A 32 -19.91 16.49 17.62
N ARG A 33 -18.63 16.33 17.27
CA ARG A 33 -18.15 15.17 16.52
C ARG A 33 -18.21 13.90 17.35
N VAL A 34 -17.73 13.95 18.59
CA VAL A 34 -17.77 12.81 19.52
C VAL A 34 -19.21 12.35 19.76
N ALA A 35 -20.14 13.26 20.02
CA ALA A 35 -21.55 12.90 20.22
C ALA A 35 -22.21 12.29 18.97
N ARG A 36 -21.89 12.80 17.77
CA ARG A 36 -22.36 12.21 16.50
C ARG A 36 -21.79 10.82 16.27
N SER A 37 -20.50 10.63 16.53
CA SER A 37 -19.83 9.33 16.41
C SER A 37 -20.36 8.33 17.42
N ALA A 38 -20.53 8.73 18.69
CA ALA A 38 -21.08 7.88 19.74
C ALA A 38 -22.50 7.40 19.38
N LYS A 39 -23.36 8.30 18.89
CA LYS A 39 -24.71 7.94 18.43
C LYS A 39 -24.70 6.92 17.29
N LEU A 40 -23.81 7.12 16.31
CA LEU A 40 -23.67 6.21 15.16
C LEU A 40 -23.18 4.83 15.61
N LEU A 41 -22.11 4.79 16.42
CA LEU A 41 -21.53 3.55 16.94
C LEU A 41 -22.52 2.79 17.82
N ALA A 42 -23.30 3.49 18.65
CA ALA A 42 -24.36 2.87 19.47
C ALA A 42 -25.35 2.08 18.61
N GLY A 43 -25.80 2.66 17.48
CA GLY A 43 -26.70 1.99 16.55
C GLY A 43 -26.11 0.76 15.85
N LEU A 44 -24.79 0.71 15.66
CA LEU A 44 -24.09 -0.42 15.04
C LEU A 44 -23.79 -1.54 16.04
N GLU A 45 -23.49 -1.19 17.28
CA GLU A 45 -23.03 -2.12 18.32
C GLU A 45 -24.15 -2.55 19.27
N GLY A 46 -25.36 -1.99 19.13
CA GLY A 46 -26.53 -2.33 19.93
C GLY A 46 -26.62 -1.66 21.30
N GLY A 47 -25.93 -0.53 21.50
CA GLY A 47 -26.07 0.31 22.71
C GLY A 47 -27.18 1.35 22.57
N ASP A 48 -27.65 1.92 23.69
CA ASP A 48 -28.67 2.97 23.66
C ASP A 48 -28.11 4.29 23.06
N PRO A 49 -28.57 4.73 21.86
CA PRO A 49 -28.06 5.94 21.23
C PRO A 49 -28.36 7.22 22.02
N TYR A 50 -29.44 7.25 22.82
CA TYR A 50 -29.80 8.39 23.65
C TYR A 50 -28.81 8.55 24.82
N VAL A 51 -28.52 7.46 25.54
CA VAL A 51 -27.54 7.44 26.62
C VAL A 51 -26.14 7.81 26.10
N CYS A 52 -25.72 7.21 24.98
CA CYS A 52 -24.40 7.48 24.38
C CYS A 52 -24.25 8.94 23.92
N GLU A 53 -25.27 9.49 23.24
CA GLU A 53 -25.25 10.88 22.79
C GLU A 53 -25.23 11.85 23.98
N LEU A 54 -26.01 11.58 25.02
CA LEU A 54 -26.07 12.40 26.23
C LEU A 54 -24.74 12.37 27.01
N ALA A 55 -24.17 11.18 27.24
CA ALA A 55 -22.88 11.02 27.91
C ALA A 55 -21.74 11.66 27.12
N ALA A 56 -21.71 11.48 25.80
CA ALA A 56 -20.72 12.11 24.93
C ALA A 56 -20.81 13.64 24.91
N LEU A 57 -22.00 14.24 25.05
CA LEU A 57 -22.11 15.69 25.19
C LEU A 57 -21.51 16.20 26.51
N LEU A 58 -21.59 15.40 27.58
CA LEU A 58 -21.24 15.83 28.94
C LEU A 58 -19.82 15.42 29.38
N HIS A 59 -19.13 14.55 28.63
CA HIS A 59 -17.88 13.92 29.09
C HIS A 59 -16.77 14.90 29.47
N ASP A 60 -16.61 16.00 28.74
CA ASP A 60 -15.59 17.02 28.98
C ASP A 60 -16.03 18.10 29.99
N ILE A 61 -17.32 18.17 30.34
CA ILE A 61 -17.81 19.14 31.35
C ILE A 61 -17.23 18.84 32.73
N ALA A 62 -16.88 17.59 33.02
CA ALA A 62 -16.30 17.18 34.30
C ALA A 62 -14.77 17.35 34.38
N ASP A 63 -14.09 17.84 33.33
CA ASP A 63 -12.64 18.05 33.31
C ASP A 63 -12.22 19.14 34.32
N GLU A 64 -11.09 18.92 35.00
CA GLU A 64 -10.45 19.84 35.95
C GLU A 64 -10.03 21.17 35.28
N LYS A 65 -9.92 21.22 33.95
CA LYS A 65 -9.67 22.48 33.23
C LYS A 65 -10.84 23.47 33.35
N LEU A 66 -12.06 22.96 33.51
CA LEU A 66 -13.29 23.77 33.56
C LEU A 66 -13.84 23.92 34.97
N ASN A 67 -13.31 23.17 35.94
CA ASN A 67 -13.83 23.10 37.29
C ASN A 67 -12.70 23.06 38.33
N VAL A 68 -13.00 23.50 39.54
CA VAL A 68 -12.03 23.54 40.65
C VAL A 68 -11.50 22.14 41.02
N SER A 69 -12.29 21.10 40.79
CA SER A 69 -11.92 19.69 40.97
C SER A 69 -12.79 18.80 40.08
N LYS A 70 -12.35 17.57 39.85
CA LYS A 70 -13.14 16.56 39.12
C LYS A 70 -14.46 16.26 39.84
N GLU A 71 -14.47 16.22 41.17
CA GLU A 71 -15.67 16.01 41.97
C GLU A 71 -16.67 17.15 41.79
N ALA A 72 -16.20 18.40 41.71
CA ALA A 72 -17.06 19.54 41.42
C ALA A 72 -17.64 19.48 39.99
N GLY A 73 -16.84 19.04 39.02
CA GLY A 73 -17.28 18.80 37.64
C GLY A 73 -18.36 17.72 37.54
N LEU A 74 -18.19 16.59 38.24
CA LEU A 74 -19.19 15.52 38.29
C LEU A 74 -20.49 15.98 38.94
N ARG A 75 -20.44 16.72 40.05
CA ARG A 75 -21.65 17.30 40.66
C ARG A 75 -22.39 18.23 39.71
N ARG A 76 -21.66 19.05 38.95
CA ARG A 76 -22.27 19.93 37.94
C ARG A 76 -23.02 19.16 36.85
N VAL A 77 -22.51 18.01 36.45
CA VAL A 77 -23.20 17.12 35.49
C VAL A 77 -24.44 16.50 36.13
N GLU A 78 -24.33 16.02 37.37
CA GLU A 78 -25.44 15.45 38.14
C GLU A 78 -26.59 16.46 38.34
N ASP A 79 -26.27 17.67 38.78
CA ASP A 79 -27.23 18.77 38.98
C ASP A 79 -27.94 19.12 37.65
N TRP A 80 -27.21 19.14 36.53
CA TRP A 80 -27.78 19.41 35.21
C TRP A 80 -28.74 18.30 34.77
N LEU A 81 -28.38 17.02 34.96
CA LEU A 81 -29.25 15.89 34.63
C LEU A 81 -30.56 15.91 35.44
N ALA A 82 -30.47 16.29 36.72
CA ALA A 82 -31.65 16.47 37.58
C ALA A 82 -32.52 17.65 37.13
N GLU A 83 -31.91 18.80 36.79
CA GLU A 83 -32.63 20.01 36.34
C GLU A 83 -33.45 19.76 35.07
N ILE A 84 -32.90 19.02 34.11
CA ILE A 84 -33.56 18.76 32.82
C ILE A 84 -34.51 17.57 32.84
N GLY A 85 -34.64 16.88 33.99
CA GLY A 85 -35.62 15.80 34.20
C GLY A 85 -35.24 14.45 33.60
N VAL A 86 -33.96 14.10 33.55
CA VAL A 86 -33.51 12.76 33.13
C VAL A 86 -33.89 11.74 34.21
N ASP A 87 -34.36 10.55 33.81
CA ASP A 87 -34.71 9.50 34.75
C ASP A 87 -33.48 8.94 35.49
N ALA A 88 -33.69 8.40 36.69
CA ALA A 88 -32.61 7.95 37.56
C ALA A 88 -31.70 6.89 36.92
N SER A 89 -32.29 5.93 36.17
CA SER A 89 -31.53 4.84 35.54
C SER A 89 -30.60 5.36 34.44
N THR A 90 -31.10 6.28 33.61
CA THR A 90 -30.29 6.96 32.59
C THR A 90 -29.21 7.82 33.25
N SER A 91 -29.56 8.59 34.28
CA SER A 91 -28.63 9.46 34.99
C SER A 91 -27.45 8.68 35.60
N GLU A 92 -27.72 7.57 36.28
CA GLU A 92 -26.70 6.68 36.85
C GLU A 92 -25.74 6.16 35.77
N THR A 93 -26.28 5.73 34.62
CA THR A 93 -25.48 5.21 33.50
C THR A 93 -24.61 6.31 32.89
N VAL A 94 -25.16 7.50 32.66
CA VAL A 94 -24.39 8.65 32.14
C VAL A 94 -23.28 9.05 33.10
N MET A 95 -23.55 9.12 34.40
CA MET A 95 -22.55 9.46 35.42
C MET A 95 -21.44 8.43 35.50
N LEU A 96 -21.77 7.13 35.39
CA LEU A 96 -20.77 6.06 35.30
C LEU A 96 -19.83 6.28 34.11
N ILE A 97 -20.37 6.58 32.93
CA ILE A 97 -19.57 6.82 31.72
C ILE A 97 -18.68 8.06 31.92
N VAL A 98 -19.25 9.21 32.29
CA VAL A 98 -18.51 10.47 32.44
C VAL A 98 -17.38 10.36 33.47
N SER A 99 -17.62 9.67 34.60
CA SER A 99 -16.60 9.51 35.66
C SER A 99 -15.37 8.70 35.22
N THR A 100 -15.54 7.80 34.26
CA THR A 100 -14.51 6.85 33.80
C THR A 100 -13.79 7.31 32.52
N MET A 101 -14.31 8.30 31.79
CA MET A 101 -13.67 8.88 30.60
C MET A 101 -12.31 9.55 30.90
N SER A 102 -12.16 10.16 32.08
CA SER A 102 -11.02 11.04 32.42
C SER A 102 -9.90 10.37 33.23
N TYR A 103 -9.86 9.03 33.35
CA TYR A 103 -8.74 8.33 34.01
C TYR A 103 -7.52 8.22 33.08
N GLY A 104 -6.86 9.36 32.83
CA GLY A 104 -5.61 9.41 32.08
C GLY A 104 -4.58 8.48 32.72
N GLY A 105 -4.09 7.49 31.97
CA GLY A 105 -2.99 6.62 32.40
C GLY A 105 -3.29 5.13 32.55
N GLY A 106 -4.24 4.55 31.80
CA GLY A 106 -4.29 3.09 31.55
C GLY A 106 -4.52 2.16 32.75
N GLY A 107 -4.76 2.71 33.95
CA GLY A 107 -4.92 1.95 35.21
C GLY A 107 -6.34 1.92 35.79
N GLY A 108 -7.34 2.36 35.03
CA GLY A 108 -8.75 2.26 35.44
C GLY A 108 -9.33 0.88 35.16
N ALA A 109 -10.37 0.47 35.91
CA ALA A 109 -11.14 -0.73 35.59
C ALA A 109 -11.70 -0.63 34.16
N PRO A 110 -11.65 -1.70 33.36
CA PRO A 110 -12.14 -1.68 31.99
C PRO A 110 -13.63 -1.35 31.97
N MET A 111 -14.05 -0.53 31.00
CA MET A 111 -15.46 -0.18 30.84
C MET A 111 -16.27 -1.43 30.50
N GLU A 112 -17.30 -1.74 31.29
CA GLU A 112 -18.08 -2.96 31.12
C GLU A 112 -19.30 -2.75 30.22
N THR A 113 -19.96 -1.60 30.32
CA THR A 113 -21.17 -1.27 29.55
C THR A 113 -20.86 -1.03 28.07
N ILE A 114 -21.77 -1.45 27.18
CA ILE A 114 -21.62 -1.19 25.75
C ILE A 114 -21.67 0.31 25.43
N GLU A 115 -22.52 1.07 26.12
CA GLU A 115 -22.66 2.51 25.98
C GLU A 115 -21.36 3.24 26.33
N GLY A 116 -20.74 2.87 27.46
CA GLY A 116 -19.45 3.45 27.85
C GLY A 116 -18.31 3.10 26.89
N LYS A 117 -18.28 1.87 26.35
CA LYS A 117 -17.29 1.46 25.33
C LYS A 117 -17.44 2.29 24.07
N VAL A 118 -18.69 2.49 23.63
CA VAL A 118 -19.03 3.33 22.47
C VAL A 118 -18.60 4.78 22.67
N VAL A 119 -18.84 5.37 23.84
CA VAL A 119 -18.45 6.77 24.11
C VAL A 119 -16.93 6.92 24.21
N GLN A 120 -16.23 5.96 24.85
CA GLN A 120 -14.76 5.94 24.86
C GLN A 120 -14.16 5.84 23.46
N ASP A 121 -14.73 4.98 22.62
CA ASP A 121 -14.26 4.80 21.26
C ASP A 121 -14.54 6.03 20.41
N ALA A 122 -15.70 6.67 20.55
CA ALA A 122 -16.03 7.91 19.84
C ALA A 122 -15.03 9.03 20.14
N ASP A 123 -14.64 9.20 21.41
CA ASP A 123 -13.63 10.18 21.82
C ASP A 123 -12.24 9.83 21.28
N ARG A 124 -11.80 8.58 21.44
CA ARG A 124 -10.51 8.09 20.91
C ARG A 124 -10.42 8.20 19.38
N LEU A 125 -11.52 7.98 18.67
CA LEU A 125 -11.60 8.15 17.23
C LEU A 125 -11.36 9.61 16.83
N ASP A 126 -11.89 10.60 17.57
CA ASP A 126 -11.64 12.03 17.30
C ASP A 126 -10.20 12.46 17.63
N ALA A 127 -9.45 11.61 18.35
CA ALA A 127 -8.03 11.77 18.62
C ALA A 127 -7.12 11.07 17.59
N ILE A 128 -7.66 10.53 16.49
CA ILE A 128 -6.87 10.02 15.35
C ILE A 128 -7.37 10.55 14.00
N GLY A 129 -6.50 10.51 12.98
CA GLY A 129 -6.80 10.98 11.62
C GLY A 129 -6.51 12.46 11.39
N ALA A 130 -7.04 13.02 10.31
CA ALA A 130 -6.70 14.37 9.84
C ALA A 130 -7.00 15.48 10.86
N ILE A 131 -8.15 15.40 11.54
CA ILE A 131 -8.53 16.38 12.57
C ILE A 131 -7.57 16.31 13.76
N ALA A 132 -7.19 15.09 14.17
CA ALA A 132 -6.26 14.91 15.27
C ALA A 132 -4.86 15.43 14.94
N ALA A 133 -4.40 15.27 13.70
CA ALA A 133 -3.14 15.88 13.25
C ALA A 133 -3.18 17.40 13.41
N ALA A 134 -4.23 18.07 12.91
CA ALA A 134 -4.40 19.51 13.07
C ALA A 134 -4.45 19.94 14.56
N ARG A 135 -5.25 19.25 15.38
CA ARG A 135 -5.34 19.52 16.83
C ARG A 135 -3.98 19.38 17.53
N THR A 136 -3.18 18.39 17.14
CA THR A 136 -1.86 18.13 17.73
C THR A 136 -0.91 19.30 17.51
N PHE A 137 -0.85 19.86 16.30
CA PHE A 137 -0.01 21.02 16.02
C PHE A 137 -0.53 22.31 16.65
N VAL A 138 -1.85 22.54 16.65
CA VAL A 138 -2.45 23.71 17.32
C VAL A 138 -2.18 23.68 18.82
N TYR A 139 -2.39 22.53 19.47
CA TYR A 139 -2.12 22.37 20.90
C TYR A 139 -0.63 22.51 21.22
N SER A 140 0.24 21.91 20.40
CA SER A 140 1.69 22.02 20.57
C SER A 140 2.14 23.48 20.45
N GLY A 141 1.62 24.22 19.47
CA GLY A 141 1.87 25.66 19.31
C GLY A 141 1.37 26.47 20.52
N TRP A 142 0.16 26.20 21.01
CA TRP A 142 -0.38 26.85 22.21
C TRP A 142 0.47 26.57 23.47
N LYS A 143 1.03 25.37 23.59
CA LYS A 143 1.97 24.99 24.66
C LYS A 143 3.40 25.50 24.46
N GLY A 144 3.72 26.10 23.32
CA GLY A 144 5.08 26.52 22.98
C GLY A 144 6.04 25.37 22.72
N ARG A 145 5.53 24.21 22.30
CA ARG A 145 6.34 23.04 21.90
C ARG A 145 6.78 23.16 20.45
N LEU A 146 7.95 22.60 20.13
CA LEU A 146 8.42 22.51 18.76
C LEU A 146 7.56 21.53 17.96
N ILE A 147 7.46 21.76 16.64
CA ILE A 147 6.83 20.81 15.70
C ILE A 147 7.59 19.49 15.73
N TYR A 148 8.90 19.57 15.53
CA TYR A 148 9.82 18.45 15.51
C TYR A 148 11.20 18.90 15.98
N ASP A 149 11.95 17.98 16.56
CA ASP A 149 13.36 18.13 16.93
C ASP A 149 14.01 16.76 16.66
N PRO A 150 14.88 16.64 15.65
CA PRO A 150 15.46 15.36 15.27
C PRO A 150 16.30 14.71 16.37
N TYR A 151 16.86 15.52 17.28
CA TYR A 151 17.67 15.01 18.40
C TYR A 151 16.84 14.54 19.60
N VAL A 152 15.51 14.73 19.56
CA VAL A 152 14.59 14.31 20.62
C VAL A 152 13.76 13.12 20.14
N ARG A 153 14.06 11.92 20.68
CA ARG A 153 13.39 10.69 20.29
C ARG A 153 11.99 10.52 20.91
N PRO A 154 11.07 9.83 20.22
CA PRO A 154 9.82 9.37 20.82
C PRO A 154 10.09 8.42 21.99
N ARG A 155 9.40 8.61 23.10
CA ARG A 155 9.56 7.78 24.30
C ARG A 155 8.69 6.51 24.23
N ALA A 156 9.28 5.37 24.56
CA ALA A 156 8.60 4.07 24.53
C ALA A 156 7.65 3.87 25.74
N SER A 157 8.06 4.31 26.93
CA SER A 157 7.30 4.25 28.18
C SER A 157 7.43 5.58 28.92
N MET A 158 6.36 6.00 29.61
CA MET A 158 6.31 7.29 30.30
C MET A 158 5.58 7.17 31.64
N THR A 159 6.12 7.83 32.66
CA THR A 159 5.36 8.16 33.88
C THR A 159 4.46 9.39 33.65
N LYS A 160 3.43 9.57 34.50
CA LYS A 160 2.54 10.73 34.42
C LYS A 160 3.29 12.06 34.62
N GLU A 161 4.34 12.06 35.45
CA GLU A 161 5.17 13.25 35.69
C GLU A 161 6.01 13.62 34.45
N GLU A 162 6.58 12.64 33.74
CA GLU A 162 7.38 12.87 32.52
C GLU A 162 6.53 13.38 31.35
N TYR A 163 5.26 12.96 31.25
CA TYR A 163 4.32 13.45 30.24
C TYR A 163 3.97 14.94 30.43
N ARG A 164 3.98 15.42 31.67
CA ARG A 164 3.63 16.80 32.02
C ARG A 164 4.82 17.76 32.02
N SER A 165 6.05 17.27 32.14
CA SER A 165 7.25 18.10 32.35
C SER A 165 8.35 17.98 31.27
N GLY A 166 8.27 16.99 30.37
CA GLY A 166 9.34 16.73 29.39
C GLY A 166 9.39 17.68 28.19
N LYS A 167 10.58 17.82 27.60
CA LYS A 167 10.77 18.31 26.22
C LYS A 167 10.06 17.34 25.28
N ASP A 168 9.02 17.79 24.61
CA ASP A 168 8.16 16.98 23.75
C ASP A 168 7.91 17.76 22.45
N THR A 169 7.69 17.04 21.35
CA THR A 169 7.45 17.61 20.02
C THR A 169 6.09 17.17 19.50
N ALA A 170 5.51 17.96 18.60
CA ALA A 170 4.23 17.60 18.01
C ALA A 170 4.31 16.25 17.26
N ILE A 171 5.40 16.00 16.53
CA ILE A 171 5.64 14.74 15.81
C ILE A 171 5.82 13.57 16.77
N ASN A 172 6.58 13.71 17.85
CA ASN A 172 6.74 12.62 18.82
C ASN A 172 5.41 12.22 19.46
N HIS A 173 4.48 13.16 19.64
CA HIS A 173 3.15 12.86 20.15
C HIS A 173 2.37 11.83 19.30
N PHE A 174 2.59 11.80 17.98
CA PHE A 174 1.99 10.78 17.12
C PHE A 174 2.45 9.38 17.51
N TYR A 175 3.77 9.19 17.64
CA TYR A 175 4.38 7.90 18.00
C TYR A 175 4.13 7.51 19.46
N GLU A 176 4.20 8.48 20.37
CA GLU A 176 4.05 8.24 21.80
C GLU A 176 2.61 7.86 22.19
N LYS A 177 1.62 8.45 21.50
CA LYS A 177 0.19 8.30 21.85
C LYS A 177 -0.70 7.96 20.66
N LEU A 178 -0.80 8.81 19.63
CA LEU A 178 -1.90 8.74 18.65
C LEU A 178 -1.93 7.43 17.86
N LEU A 179 -0.77 6.95 17.42
CA LEU A 179 -0.64 5.70 16.67
C LEU A 179 -1.01 4.47 17.52
N LYS A 180 -0.91 4.57 18.86
CA LYS A 180 -1.26 3.47 19.78
C LYS A 180 -2.77 3.39 20.06
N LEU A 181 -3.53 4.46 19.82
CA LEU A 181 -4.96 4.54 20.18
C LEU A 181 -5.83 3.50 19.47
N LYS A 182 -5.50 3.14 18.23
CA LYS A 182 -6.23 2.12 17.46
C LYS A 182 -6.30 0.78 18.20
N ALA A 183 -5.20 0.37 18.84
CA ALA A 183 -5.14 -0.90 19.58
C ALA A 183 -5.95 -0.88 20.90
N LEU A 184 -6.34 0.31 21.36
CA LEU A 184 -7.10 0.51 22.59
C LEU A 184 -8.62 0.64 22.35
N LEU A 185 -9.09 0.51 21.11
CA LEU A 185 -10.52 0.60 20.79
C LEU A 185 -11.27 -0.66 21.24
N ASN A 186 -12.49 -0.45 21.74
CA ASN A 186 -13.30 -1.48 22.36
C ASN A 186 -14.16 -2.24 21.35
N THR A 187 -14.83 -1.55 20.44
CA THR A 187 -15.83 -2.09 19.51
C THR A 187 -15.27 -2.35 18.12
N GLU A 188 -15.94 -3.22 17.37
CA GLU A 188 -15.46 -3.61 16.04
C GLU A 188 -15.69 -2.50 15.00
N SER A 189 -16.84 -1.84 15.04
CA SER A 189 -17.11 -0.68 14.18
C SER A 189 -16.10 0.46 14.41
N ALA A 190 -15.66 0.68 15.65
CA ALA A 190 -14.62 1.66 15.93
C ALA A 190 -13.26 1.26 15.34
N ARG A 191 -12.86 -0.01 15.46
CA ARG A 191 -11.61 -0.50 14.84
C ARG A 191 -11.62 -0.34 13.33
N MET A 192 -12.73 -0.66 12.67
CA MET A 192 -12.88 -0.48 11.22
C MET A 192 -12.71 0.99 10.81
N LEU A 193 -13.35 1.93 11.51
CA LEU A 193 -13.21 3.36 11.23
C LEU A 193 -11.80 3.90 11.55
N ALA A 194 -11.13 3.31 12.53
CA ALA A 194 -9.78 3.70 12.91
C ALA A 194 -8.73 3.31 11.88
N GLU A 195 -8.97 2.29 11.05
CA GLU A 195 -8.00 1.88 10.02
C GLU A 195 -7.65 3.00 9.06
N GLU A 196 -8.67 3.61 8.46
CA GLU A 196 -8.47 4.69 7.49
C GLU A 196 -7.80 5.92 8.16
N ARG A 197 -8.23 6.25 9.39
CA ARG A 197 -7.68 7.38 10.15
C ARG A 197 -6.22 7.14 10.55
N HIS A 198 -5.88 5.92 10.94
CA HIS A 198 -4.52 5.52 11.26
C HIS A 198 -3.63 5.56 10.02
N ALA A 199 -4.10 4.98 8.90
CA ALA A 199 -3.40 5.03 7.63
C ALA A 199 -3.15 6.47 7.14
N TYR A 200 -4.10 7.38 7.34
CA TYR A 200 -3.91 8.80 7.03
C TYR A 200 -2.77 9.42 7.84
N MET A 201 -2.70 9.16 9.15
CA MET A 201 -1.62 9.71 9.99
C MET A 201 -0.25 9.16 9.58
N LEU A 202 -0.16 7.90 9.19
CA LEU A 202 1.08 7.33 8.65
C LEU A 202 1.53 8.05 7.37
N ARG A 203 0.61 8.24 6.41
CA ARG A 203 0.90 9.01 5.19
C ARG A 203 1.31 10.46 5.48
N TYR A 204 0.70 11.09 6.47
CA TYR A 204 1.07 12.43 6.91
C TYR A 204 2.52 12.46 7.45
N LEU A 205 2.88 11.50 8.32
CA LEU A 205 4.24 11.39 8.87
C LEU A 205 5.27 11.10 7.77
N GLU A 206 4.94 10.24 6.80
CA GLU A 206 5.80 9.96 5.65
C GLU A 206 6.02 11.19 4.76
N ALA A 207 4.96 11.97 4.52
CA ALA A 207 5.09 13.23 3.80
C ALA A 207 5.97 14.23 4.57
N PHE A 208 5.72 14.37 5.88
CA PHE A 208 6.53 15.22 6.75
C PHE A 208 8.02 14.82 6.74
N ASP A 209 8.32 13.52 6.85
CA ASP A 209 9.69 12.99 6.81
C ASP A 209 10.39 13.34 5.49
N ARG A 210 9.71 13.14 4.35
CA ARG A 210 10.25 13.48 3.02
C ARG A 210 10.50 14.96 2.85
N GLU A 211 9.58 15.80 3.33
CA GLU A 211 9.74 17.26 3.30
C GLU A 211 10.90 17.71 4.18
N TRP A 212 11.11 17.09 5.35
CA TRP A 212 12.23 17.37 6.24
C TRP A 212 13.58 16.90 5.67
N GLU A 213 13.59 15.80 4.91
CA GLU A 213 14.78 15.27 4.23
C GLU A 213 15.25 16.14 3.07
N LEU A 214 14.33 16.86 2.40
CA LEU A 214 14.59 17.53 1.14
C LEU A 214 15.74 18.55 1.23
N GLY A 215 16.87 18.21 0.61
CA GLY A 215 18.06 19.07 0.59
C GLY A 215 18.82 19.14 1.92
N ASN A 216 18.48 18.29 2.89
CA ASN A 216 19.12 18.21 4.19
C ASN A 216 20.22 17.12 4.16
N PRO A 217 21.51 17.46 4.01
CA PRO A 217 22.61 16.50 3.95
C PRO A 217 22.77 15.70 5.24
N ASP A 218 22.41 16.32 6.37
CA ASP A 218 22.57 15.78 7.72
C ASP A 218 21.36 14.96 8.15
N TYR A 219 20.35 14.79 7.30
CA TYR A 219 19.08 14.12 7.63
C TYR A 219 19.27 12.74 8.28
N LEU A 220 20.23 11.96 7.80
CA LEU A 220 20.57 10.68 8.41
C LEU A 220 21.11 10.87 9.83
N GLU A 221 22.09 11.73 10.01
CA GLU A 221 22.70 12.01 11.32
C GLU A 221 21.68 12.60 12.29
N GLU A 222 20.80 13.48 11.81
CA GLU A 222 19.65 14.04 12.53
C GLU A 222 18.65 12.96 12.94
N ARG A 223 18.23 12.09 12.00
CA ARG A 223 17.28 11.01 12.26
C ARG A 223 17.85 9.94 13.17
N LEU A 224 19.15 9.70 13.08
CA LEU A 224 19.89 8.86 14.02
C LEU A 224 19.95 9.56 15.39
N GLY A 225 20.24 10.86 15.45
CA GLY A 225 20.48 11.57 16.72
C GLY A 225 21.60 10.89 17.51
N GLU A 226 21.41 10.70 18.83
CA GLU A 226 22.31 9.89 19.68
C GLU A 226 22.11 8.36 19.49
N ALA A 227 21.61 7.89 18.34
CA ALA A 227 21.53 6.45 18.03
C ALA A 227 22.91 5.80 18.16
N PRO A 228 22.97 4.49 18.45
CA PRO A 228 24.05 3.71 17.86
C PRO A 228 24.01 3.92 16.33
N GLU A 229 25.16 4.21 15.72
CA GLU A 229 25.38 4.16 14.27
C GLU A 229 24.60 2.98 13.66
N PRO A 230 23.90 3.17 12.53
CA PRO A 230 23.07 2.12 11.95
C PRO A 230 23.92 0.86 11.75
N GLU A 231 23.56 -0.22 12.43
CA GLU A 231 24.25 -1.49 12.31
C GLU A 231 24.10 -2.05 10.90
N ARG A 232 22.96 -1.78 10.26
CA ARG A 232 22.60 -2.28 8.93
C ARG A 232 21.55 -1.37 8.26
N ILE A 233 21.76 -1.11 6.98
CA ILE A 233 20.83 -0.36 6.14
C ILE A 233 20.27 -1.26 5.05
N HIS A 234 18.95 -1.36 4.99
CA HIS A 234 18.20 -2.06 3.97
C HIS A 234 17.83 -1.11 2.84
N VAL A 235 18.28 -1.41 1.61
CA VAL A 235 17.97 -0.65 0.41
C VAL A 235 16.95 -1.42 -0.42
N VAL A 236 15.85 -0.77 -0.81
CA VAL A 236 14.81 -1.31 -1.68
C VAL A 236 14.53 -0.36 -2.85
N PHE A 237 13.97 -0.88 -3.94
CA PHE A 237 13.67 -0.11 -5.16
C PHE A 237 12.18 0.00 -5.46
N ASP A 238 11.33 -0.23 -4.45
CA ASP A 238 9.89 -0.21 -4.58
C ASP A 238 9.27 0.28 -3.26
N ALA A 239 8.28 1.18 -3.36
CA ALA A 239 7.64 1.76 -2.19
C ALA A 239 6.93 0.70 -1.33
N SER A 240 6.28 -0.31 -1.93
CA SER A 240 5.61 -1.37 -1.17
C SER A 240 6.60 -2.19 -0.34
N ALA A 241 7.77 -2.51 -0.93
CA ALA A 241 8.86 -3.17 -0.21
C ALA A 241 9.35 -2.31 0.96
N ALA A 242 9.49 -1.00 0.75
CA ALA A 242 9.91 -0.07 1.80
C ALA A 242 8.93 -0.05 2.98
N HIS A 243 7.63 0.06 2.72
CA HIS A 243 6.61 0.05 3.78
C HIS A 243 6.62 -1.28 4.54
N SER A 244 6.72 -2.41 3.83
CA SER A 244 6.74 -3.74 4.43
C SER A 244 7.93 -3.93 5.37
N LEU A 245 9.13 -3.53 4.94
CA LEU A 245 10.33 -3.58 5.78
C LEU A 245 10.29 -2.57 6.92
N ARG A 246 9.84 -1.33 6.70
CA ARG A 246 9.72 -0.32 7.77
C ARG A 246 8.76 -0.81 8.86
N PHE A 247 7.64 -1.42 8.48
CA PHE A 247 6.72 -2.02 9.42
C PHE A 247 7.38 -3.15 10.23
N LEU A 248 8.14 -4.02 9.56
CA LEU A 248 8.84 -5.14 10.20
C LEU A 248 9.94 -4.68 11.16
N LEU A 249 10.70 -3.65 10.77
CA LEU A 249 11.93 -3.22 11.45
C LEU A 249 11.71 -2.11 12.48
N ARG A 250 10.46 -1.63 12.66
CA ARG A 250 10.13 -0.51 13.56
C ARG A 250 10.60 -0.70 15.01
N ASP A 251 10.72 -1.95 15.46
CA ASP A 251 11.10 -2.32 16.83
C ASP A 251 12.54 -2.88 16.92
N LYS A 252 13.33 -2.80 15.83
CA LYS A 252 14.74 -3.27 15.76
C LYS A 252 15.70 -2.07 15.70
N PRO A 253 16.33 -1.68 16.82
CA PRO A 253 17.28 -0.57 16.83
C PRO A 253 18.49 -0.88 15.94
N GLY A 254 18.98 0.11 15.20
CA GLY A 254 20.14 -0.07 14.31
C GLY A 254 19.80 -0.54 12.89
N GLU A 255 18.54 -0.95 12.65
CA GLU A 255 18.03 -1.35 11.34
C GLU A 255 17.29 -0.19 10.65
N TYR A 256 17.72 0.18 9.44
CA TYR A 256 17.15 1.33 8.72
C TYR A 256 16.76 0.96 7.29
N VAL A 257 15.69 1.56 6.78
CA VAL A 257 15.18 1.28 5.42
C VAL A 257 15.27 2.53 4.55
N VAL A 258 16.00 2.40 3.45
CA VAL A 258 16.16 3.39 2.39
C VAL A 258 15.40 2.92 1.17
N SER A 259 14.55 3.81 0.63
CA SER A 259 13.78 3.56 -0.58
C SER A 259 14.38 4.35 -1.73
N LEU A 260 14.67 3.69 -2.84
CA LEU A 260 15.14 4.28 -4.09
C LEU A 260 14.16 3.89 -5.20
N ALA A 261 12.94 4.42 -5.12
CA ALA A 261 11.77 3.85 -5.80
C ALA A 261 11.55 4.30 -7.27
N ASP A 262 12.44 5.14 -7.84
CA ASP A 262 12.38 5.50 -9.27
C ASP A 262 12.45 4.24 -10.14
N ASP A 263 11.40 4.00 -10.93
CA ASP A 263 11.29 2.82 -11.79
C ASP A 263 12.16 2.96 -13.05
N LEU A 264 13.44 2.64 -12.90
CA LEU A 264 14.46 2.76 -13.94
C LEU A 264 14.28 1.79 -15.11
N SER A 265 13.33 0.86 -15.03
CA SER A 265 13.00 -0.02 -16.15
C SER A 265 12.31 0.72 -17.31
N VAL A 266 11.73 1.89 -17.05
CA VAL A 266 10.97 2.68 -18.04
C VAL A 266 11.59 4.06 -18.21
N GLY A 267 11.69 4.59 -19.43
CA GLY A 267 12.20 5.92 -19.75
C GLY A 267 13.73 5.98 -19.90
N PRO A 268 14.30 7.07 -20.45
CA PRO A 268 15.74 7.18 -20.66
C PRO A 268 16.53 7.16 -19.34
N LEU A 269 17.78 6.68 -19.40
CA LEU A 269 18.71 6.69 -18.27
C LEU A 269 19.77 7.79 -18.40
N ASP A 270 20.36 8.14 -17.28
CA ASP A 270 21.48 9.06 -17.17
C ASP A 270 22.55 8.55 -16.18
N ASP A 271 23.79 9.01 -16.38
CA ASP A 271 24.88 8.85 -15.43
C ASP A 271 24.92 10.11 -14.57
N ASN A 272 24.23 10.13 -13.42
CA ASN A 272 24.14 11.31 -12.54
C ASN A 272 25.44 11.60 -11.76
N GLY A 273 26.60 11.37 -12.38
CA GLY A 273 27.91 11.71 -11.83
C GLY A 273 28.23 13.21 -11.94
N ALA A 274 28.08 13.92 -10.82
CA ALA A 274 28.76 15.18 -10.48
C ALA A 274 28.36 16.52 -11.14
N ASP A 275 27.52 16.60 -12.17
CA ASP A 275 27.12 17.92 -12.71
C ASP A 275 25.59 18.07 -12.85
N ALA A 276 24.99 18.73 -11.86
CA ALA A 276 23.57 19.08 -11.83
C ALA A 276 23.12 20.01 -12.99
N ARG A 277 24.02 20.37 -13.90
CA ARG A 277 23.73 21.10 -15.14
C ARG A 277 23.40 20.18 -16.33
N ALA A 278 23.64 18.88 -16.23
CA ALA A 278 23.33 17.91 -17.30
C ALA A 278 21.87 17.45 -17.20
N GLY A 279 21.03 17.84 -18.16
CA GLY A 279 19.58 17.65 -18.16
C GLY A 279 19.05 16.21 -18.26
N GLY A 280 19.67 15.20 -17.63
CA GLY A 280 19.24 13.80 -17.63
C GLY A 280 17.90 13.56 -16.91
N VAL A 281 17.81 13.94 -15.63
CA VAL A 281 16.53 13.93 -14.87
C VAL A 281 15.47 14.72 -15.61
N LYS A 282 15.83 15.89 -16.15
CA LYS A 282 14.92 16.70 -16.96
C LYS A 282 14.46 15.96 -18.22
N ARG A 283 15.36 15.30 -18.96
CA ARG A 283 15.06 14.51 -20.15
C ARG A 283 14.08 13.39 -19.80
N ARG A 284 14.33 12.64 -18.74
CA ARG A 284 13.48 11.55 -18.27
C ARG A 284 12.11 12.04 -17.82
N MET A 285 12.04 13.10 -17.03
CA MET A 285 10.78 13.71 -16.60
C MET A 285 9.98 14.25 -17.79
N THR A 286 10.62 14.92 -18.75
CA THR A 286 9.97 15.34 -20.00
C THR A 286 9.42 14.15 -20.78
N TRP A 287 10.21 13.09 -20.93
CA TRP A 287 9.80 11.87 -21.63
C TRP A 287 8.57 11.21 -20.98
N LEU A 288 8.54 11.13 -19.64
CA LEU A 288 7.41 10.59 -18.88
C LEU A 288 6.17 11.49 -19.00
N ALA A 289 6.35 12.81 -18.92
CA ALA A 289 5.28 13.80 -19.05
C ALA A 289 4.61 13.74 -20.43
N GLU A 290 5.40 13.73 -21.51
CA GLU A 290 4.92 13.65 -22.89
C GLU A 290 4.13 12.37 -23.16
N ARG A 291 4.45 11.30 -22.42
CA ARG A 291 3.73 10.03 -22.47
C ARG A 291 2.59 9.94 -21.47
N GLY A 292 2.27 11.00 -20.73
CA GLY A 292 1.16 11.03 -19.76
C GLY A 292 1.34 10.05 -18.59
N MET A 293 2.58 9.78 -18.20
CA MET A 293 2.92 8.81 -17.15
C MET A 293 3.11 9.43 -15.77
N LEU A 294 3.28 10.75 -15.67
CA LEU A 294 3.47 11.42 -14.39
C LEU A 294 2.16 11.69 -13.66
N GLY A 295 1.11 12.13 -14.36
CA GLY A 295 -0.21 12.41 -13.77
C GLY A 295 -0.12 13.19 -12.45
N ASP A 296 -0.85 12.73 -11.43
CA ASP A 296 -0.81 13.30 -10.07
C ASP A 296 0.47 12.92 -9.27
N ALA A 297 1.31 12.03 -9.80
CA ALA A 297 2.51 11.48 -9.16
C ALA A 297 3.83 12.16 -9.61
N GLU A 298 3.75 13.31 -10.30
CA GLU A 298 4.93 14.07 -10.75
C GLU A 298 5.86 14.45 -9.59
N ALA A 299 5.29 14.91 -8.47
CA ALA A 299 6.06 15.29 -7.29
C ALA A 299 6.76 14.09 -6.63
N GLU A 300 6.12 12.91 -6.65
CA GLU A 300 6.70 11.67 -6.12
C GLU A 300 7.89 11.21 -6.96
N HIS A 301 7.74 11.16 -8.29
CA HIS A 301 8.85 10.84 -9.20
C HIS A 301 10.02 11.80 -9.04
N PHE A 302 9.74 13.09 -8.86
CA PHE A 302 10.78 14.08 -8.61
C PHE A 302 11.51 13.83 -7.29
N GLY A 303 10.77 13.46 -6.23
CA GLY A 303 11.32 13.01 -4.96
C GLY A 303 12.24 11.82 -5.10
N ASP A 304 11.81 10.77 -5.82
CA ASP A 304 12.63 9.58 -6.05
C ASP A 304 13.94 9.90 -6.81
N CYS A 305 13.89 10.84 -7.76
CA CYS A 305 15.08 11.33 -8.46
C CYS A 305 16.06 12.04 -7.51
N ILE A 306 15.54 12.77 -6.53
CA ILE A 306 16.35 13.44 -5.49
C ILE A 306 16.97 12.40 -4.55
N ASP A 307 16.23 11.38 -4.16
CA ASP A 307 16.73 10.29 -3.30
C ASP A 307 17.94 9.61 -3.96
N TRP A 308 17.84 9.29 -5.24
CA TRP A 308 18.96 8.72 -6.01
C TRP A 308 20.21 9.61 -6.06
N ARG A 309 20.06 10.91 -5.91
CA ARG A 309 21.19 11.85 -5.90
C ARG A 309 21.89 11.90 -4.54
N ASN A 310 21.16 11.67 -3.45
CA ASN A 310 21.67 11.89 -2.10
C ASN A 310 22.13 10.61 -1.41
N TRP A 311 21.39 9.52 -1.61
CA TRP A 311 21.59 8.29 -0.85
C TRP A 311 22.88 7.53 -1.15
N PRO A 312 23.36 7.39 -2.41
CA PRO A 312 24.57 6.62 -2.68
C PRO A 312 25.79 7.08 -1.88
N ASP A 313 26.04 8.38 -1.79
CA ASP A 313 27.13 8.94 -0.99
C ASP A 313 26.93 8.71 0.51
N ARG A 314 25.68 8.82 0.99
CA ARG A 314 25.31 8.62 2.40
C ARG A 314 25.46 7.18 2.88
N LEU A 315 25.40 6.22 1.96
CA LEU A 315 25.58 4.81 2.26
C LEU A 315 27.06 4.44 2.44
N ALA A 316 28.01 5.29 2.01
CA ALA A 316 29.45 5.05 2.03
C ALA A 316 29.96 4.54 3.39
N GLY A 317 30.74 3.46 3.39
CA GLY A 317 31.32 2.86 4.60
C GLY A 317 30.32 2.18 5.56
N ARG A 318 29.04 2.08 5.18
CA ARG A 318 27.99 1.44 6.00
C ARG A 318 27.72 0.01 5.55
N ARG A 319 27.26 -0.84 6.46
CA ARG A 319 26.81 -2.19 6.11
C ARG A 319 25.44 -2.12 5.44
N ILE A 320 25.36 -2.55 4.18
CA ILE A 320 24.12 -2.49 3.43
C ILE A 320 23.61 -3.87 3.00
N VAL A 321 22.28 -4.02 3.03
CA VAL A 321 21.54 -5.15 2.49
C VAL A 321 20.59 -4.63 1.43
N VAL A 322 20.84 -4.98 0.18
CA VAL A 322 20.03 -4.57 -0.98
C VAL A 322 19.02 -5.67 -1.28
N TRP A 323 17.74 -5.33 -1.31
CA TRP A 323 16.69 -6.24 -1.75
C TRP A 323 16.45 -6.02 -3.22
N ALA A 324 16.86 -7.00 -4.03
CA ALA A 324 16.80 -6.92 -5.48
C ALA A 324 16.35 -8.25 -6.08
N ALA A 325 15.08 -8.32 -6.43
CA ALA A 325 14.47 -9.43 -7.13
C ALA A 325 14.91 -9.50 -8.60
N GLY A 326 14.66 -10.64 -9.25
CA GLY A 326 14.95 -10.88 -10.67
C GLY A 326 14.06 -10.15 -11.67
N ASN A 327 13.61 -8.92 -11.38
CA ASN A 327 12.80 -8.09 -12.30
C ASN A 327 13.56 -6.85 -12.79
N ALA A 328 13.09 -6.26 -13.89
CA ALA A 328 13.81 -5.17 -14.56
C ALA A 328 13.98 -3.90 -13.70
N ASN A 329 13.00 -3.54 -12.87
CA ASN A 329 13.09 -2.36 -12.00
C ASN A 329 14.20 -2.55 -10.94
N GLU A 330 14.06 -3.56 -10.09
CA GLU A 330 14.99 -3.80 -8.97
C GLU A 330 16.41 -4.11 -9.47
N GLN A 331 16.54 -4.80 -10.61
CA GLN A 331 17.83 -5.05 -11.24
C GLN A 331 18.46 -3.78 -11.84
N SER A 332 17.65 -2.84 -12.35
CA SER A 332 18.16 -1.53 -12.81
C SER A 332 18.63 -0.68 -11.63
N GLY A 333 17.86 -0.66 -10.55
CA GLY A 333 18.23 0.00 -9.29
C GLY A 333 19.54 -0.56 -8.71
N LEU A 334 19.67 -1.89 -8.59
CA LEU A 334 20.90 -2.52 -8.09
C LEU A 334 22.14 -2.08 -8.89
N ARG A 335 22.05 -2.06 -10.22
CA ARG A 335 23.15 -1.65 -11.10
C ARG A 335 23.52 -0.18 -10.92
N ARG A 336 22.52 0.71 -10.89
CA ARG A 336 22.74 2.14 -10.62
C ARG A 336 23.40 2.35 -9.26
N LEU A 337 22.90 1.67 -8.22
CA LEU A 337 23.47 1.77 -6.88
C LEU A 337 24.93 1.33 -6.86
N MET A 338 25.26 0.18 -7.47
CA MET A 338 26.64 -0.32 -7.53
C MET A 338 27.56 0.61 -8.34
N ALA A 339 27.04 1.32 -9.34
CA ALA A 339 27.81 2.29 -10.13
C ALA A 339 28.14 3.58 -9.35
N HIS A 340 27.32 3.95 -8.37
CA HIS A 340 27.41 5.25 -7.69
C HIS A 340 27.78 5.19 -6.22
N ILE A 341 27.77 4.01 -5.58
CA ILE A 341 28.06 3.90 -4.14
C ILE A 341 29.58 3.87 -3.88
N PRO A 342 30.16 4.89 -3.20
CA PRO A 342 31.60 4.95 -2.98
C PRO A 342 32.01 4.19 -1.71
N GLY A 343 33.26 3.72 -1.67
CA GLY A 343 33.92 3.27 -0.43
C GLY A 343 33.21 2.12 0.32
N GLN A 344 32.68 1.12 -0.41
CA GLN A 344 31.96 0.01 0.19
C GLN A 344 32.81 -1.23 0.42
N ASP A 345 32.90 -1.64 1.68
CA ASP A 345 33.57 -2.87 2.07
C ASP A 345 32.63 -4.08 1.88
N GLU A 346 31.40 -4.01 2.39
CA GLU A 346 30.46 -5.13 2.41
C GLU A 346 29.05 -4.75 1.92
N VAL A 347 28.63 -5.38 0.82
CA VAL A 347 27.28 -5.26 0.26
C VAL A 347 26.66 -6.65 0.20
N ARG A 348 25.50 -6.85 0.82
CA ARG A 348 24.72 -8.09 0.69
C ARG A 348 23.51 -7.87 -0.20
N VAL A 349 23.14 -8.85 -1.01
CA VAL A 349 21.93 -8.83 -1.85
C VAL A 349 20.98 -9.96 -1.45
N ILE A 350 19.69 -9.66 -1.39
CA ILE A 350 18.61 -10.64 -1.17
C ILE A 350 17.63 -10.57 -2.35
N ASP A 351 17.51 -11.67 -3.09
CA ASP A 351 16.40 -11.91 -4.01
C ASP A 351 15.26 -12.62 -3.24
N ALA A 352 14.38 -11.84 -2.63
CA ALA A 352 13.31 -12.40 -1.80
C ALA A 352 12.33 -13.25 -2.62
N PRO A 353 11.79 -12.78 -3.76
CA PRO A 353 10.93 -13.59 -4.62
C PRO A 353 11.58 -14.90 -5.07
N GLY A 354 12.85 -14.87 -5.51
CA GLY A 354 13.58 -16.07 -5.90
C GLY A 354 13.69 -17.09 -4.75
N ARG A 355 14.02 -16.61 -3.54
CA ARG A 355 14.10 -17.49 -2.35
C ARG A 355 12.75 -18.08 -1.95
N ILE A 356 11.66 -17.32 -2.05
CA ILE A 356 10.31 -17.86 -1.77
C ILE A 356 9.89 -18.86 -2.84
N PHE A 357 10.20 -18.59 -4.11
CA PHE A 357 9.97 -19.53 -5.20
C PHE A 357 10.71 -20.86 -4.95
N GLU A 358 11.99 -20.81 -4.58
CA GLU A 358 12.76 -22.00 -4.21
C GLU A 358 12.18 -22.73 -2.99
N LYS A 359 11.92 -22.00 -1.89
CA LYS A 359 11.38 -22.54 -0.65
C LYS A 359 10.03 -23.25 -0.84
N THR A 360 9.21 -22.75 -1.76
CA THR A 360 7.89 -23.29 -2.06
C THR A 360 7.90 -24.31 -3.20
N ASN A 361 9.08 -24.74 -3.66
CA ASN A 361 9.25 -25.62 -4.83
C ASN A 361 8.47 -25.11 -6.07
N GLY A 362 8.50 -23.79 -6.24
CA GLY A 362 7.84 -23.05 -7.28
C GLY A 362 6.34 -22.83 -7.09
N ALA A 363 5.75 -23.16 -5.95
CA ALA A 363 4.30 -23.03 -5.75
C ALA A 363 3.84 -21.55 -5.67
N LEU A 364 4.64 -20.68 -5.06
CA LEU A 364 4.41 -19.23 -5.04
C LEU A 364 5.41 -18.53 -5.97
N LEU A 365 4.88 -17.74 -6.89
CA LEU A 365 5.63 -16.84 -7.74
C LEU A 365 5.32 -15.41 -7.34
N HIS A 366 6.34 -14.71 -6.85
CA HIS A 366 6.31 -13.26 -6.68
C HIS A 366 7.16 -12.64 -7.78
N THR A 367 6.73 -11.52 -8.34
CA THR A 367 7.46 -10.82 -9.40
C THR A 367 8.42 -9.76 -8.84
N HIS A 368 8.19 -9.32 -7.60
CA HIS A 368 8.97 -8.26 -6.98
C HIS A 368 8.96 -8.33 -5.45
N THR A 369 9.95 -7.70 -4.81
CA THR A 369 10.13 -7.78 -3.35
C THR A 369 8.90 -7.31 -2.59
N GLY A 370 8.25 -6.24 -3.07
CA GLY A 370 7.02 -5.69 -2.47
C GLY A 370 5.77 -6.58 -2.49
N GLU A 371 5.78 -7.74 -3.17
CA GLU A 371 4.68 -8.74 -3.11
C GLU A 371 4.89 -9.77 -1.99
N VAL A 372 6.10 -9.86 -1.44
CA VAL A 372 6.44 -10.84 -0.39
C VAL A 372 5.92 -10.35 0.96
N ALA A 373 5.29 -11.23 1.73
CA ALA A 373 4.69 -10.84 3.00
C ALA A 373 5.77 -10.41 4.03
N PRO A 374 5.50 -9.45 4.93
CA PRO A 374 6.49 -8.98 5.92
C PRO A 374 7.10 -10.10 6.78
N ARG A 375 6.30 -11.10 7.15
CA ARG A 375 6.77 -12.27 7.90
C ARG A 375 7.80 -13.09 7.11
N GLU A 376 7.60 -13.24 5.82
CA GLU A 376 8.50 -13.99 4.96
C GLU A 376 9.80 -13.21 4.72
N LEU A 377 9.72 -11.88 4.58
CA LEU A 377 10.91 -11.02 4.51
C LEU A 377 11.78 -11.15 5.77
N ASP A 378 11.18 -11.23 6.97
CA ASP A 378 11.90 -11.41 8.24
C ASP A 378 12.75 -12.68 8.26
N GLU A 379 12.23 -13.78 7.72
CA GLU A 379 12.94 -15.07 7.64
C GLU A 379 14.15 -15.03 6.68
N LEU A 380 14.16 -14.07 5.76
CA LEU A 380 15.21 -13.91 4.74
C LEU A 380 16.30 -12.90 5.13
N MET A 381 16.12 -12.14 6.20
CA MET A 381 16.99 -11.04 6.62
C MET A 381 18.49 -11.40 6.70
N GLU A 382 18.80 -12.62 7.15
CA GLU A 382 20.18 -13.12 7.31
C GLU A 382 20.68 -13.92 6.10
N GLN A 383 19.87 -14.07 5.05
CA GLN A 383 20.18 -14.87 3.87
C GLN A 383 20.83 -14.03 2.74
N GLY A 384 21.30 -12.83 3.03
CA GLY A 384 21.95 -11.97 2.05
C GLY A 384 23.27 -12.56 1.53
N GLN A 385 23.40 -12.63 0.21
CA GLN A 385 24.65 -13.02 -0.44
C GLN A 385 25.60 -11.81 -0.49
N ALA A 386 26.79 -11.93 0.09
CA ALA A 386 27.81 -10.89 -0.01
C ALA A 386 28.35 -10.81 -1.44
N LEU A 387 28.35 -9.61 -2.01
CA LEU A 387 28.94 -9.35 -3.32
C LEU A 387 30.46 -9.18 -3.21
N THR A 388 31.18 -9.86 -4.08
CA THR A 388 32.61 -9.64 -4.28
C THR A 388 32.87 -8.30 -4.97
N ALA A 389 34.09 -7.77 -4.85
CA ALA A 389 34.48 -6.56 -5.57
C ALA A 389 34.35 -6.70 -7.10
N GLY A 390 34.56 -7.91 -7.64
CA GLY A 390 34.35 -8.23 -9.05
C GLY A 390 32.88 -8.11 -9.46
N GLU A 391 31.97 -8.78 -8.74
CA GLU A 391 30.52 -8.71 -9.02
C GLU A 391 29.99 -7.28 -8.92
N ARG A 392 30.47 -6.48 -7.94
CA ARG A 392 30.12 -5.06 -7.85
C ARG A 392 30.58 -4.27 -9.07
N SER A 393 31.79 -4.53 -9.56
CA SER A 393 32.30 -3.92 -10.79
C SER A 393 31.47 -4.34 -12.00
N ASP A 394 31.09 -5.61 -12.09
CA ASP A 394 30.27 -6.12 -13.19
C ASP A 394 28.91 -5.43 -13.24
N TYR A 395 28.24 -5.24 -12.09
CA TYR A 395 26.99 -4.48 -12.03
C TYR A 395 27.17 -3.01 -12.44
N ALA A 396 28.26 -2.37 -12.03
CA ALA A 396 28.58 -0.99 -12.40
C ALA A 396 28.88 -0.84 -13.89
N ASP A 397 29.59 -1.80 -14.49
CA ASP A 397 29.85 -1.83 -15.93
C ASP A 397 28.57 -2.13 -16.73
N ASP A 398 27.69 -2.97 -16.20
CA ASP A 398 26.38 -3.24 -16.80
C ASP A 398 25.48 -2.00 -16.79
N TRP A 399 25.54 -1.18 -15.72
CA TRP A 399 24.89 0.14 -15.69
C TRP A 399 25.37 1.06 -16.83
N ARG A 400 26.70 1.18 -16.99
CA ARG A 400 27.30 1.98 -18.08
C ARG A 400 26.95 1.44 -19.46
N ARG A 401 26.76 0.12 -19.60
CA ARG A 401 26.24 -0.48 -20.84
C ARG A 401 24.81 -0.01 -21.10
N LEU A 402 23.90 -0.10 -20.12
CA LEU A 402 22.49 0.29 -20.28
C LEU A 402 22.32 1.77 -20.64
N ILE A 403 23.18 2.65 -20.10
CA ILE A 403 23.21 4.07 -20.50
C ILE A 403 23.64 4.24 -21.95
N ARG A 404 24.71 3.55 -22.38
CA ARG A 404 25.21 3.61 -23.76
C ARG A 404 24.24 3.05 -24.80
N GLU A 405 23.39 2.11 -24.40
CA GLU A 405 22.32 1.58 -25.26
C GLU A 405 21.24 2.62 -25.55
N ASP A 406 21.11 3.66 -24.71
CA ASP A 406 20.13 4.76 -24.83
C ASP A 406 18.69 4.27 -25.08
N GLY A 407 18.36 3.11 -24.52
CA GLY A 407 17.02 2.53 -24.59
C GLY A 407 16.01 3.28 -23.71
N GLU A 408 14.72 3.09 -24.00
CA GLU A 408 13.62 3.72 -23.26
C GLU A 408 12.78 2.70 -22.47
N LEU A 409 13.04 1.40 -22.65
CA LEU A 409 12.41 0.32 -21.89
C LEU A 409 13.46 -0.76 -21.61
N ARG A 410 13.38 -1.38 -20.43
CA ARG A 410 14.17 -2.57 -20.08
C ARG A 410 13.26 -3.71 -19.64
N ALA A 411 13.69 -4.92 -19.99
CA ALA A 411 13.05 -6.16 -19.58
C ALA A 411 14.11 -7.19 -19.19
N MET A 412 13.70 -8.22 -18.44
CA MET A 412 14.52 -9.40 -18.23
C MET A 412 14.30 -10.34 -19.42
N VAL A 413 15.34 -10.49 -20.24
CA VAL A 413 15.35 -11.33 -21.44
C VAL A 413 16.41 -12.40 -21.24
N GLU A 414 15.97 -13.67 -21.22
CA GLU A 414 16.85 -14.83 -20.98
C GLU A 414 17.69 -14.70 -19.70
N GLY A 415 17.07 -14.17 -18.63
CA GLY A 415 17.72 -13.95 -17.34
C GLY A 415 18.68 -12.76 -17.29
N ARG A 416 18.73 -11.92 -18.34
CA ARG A 416 19.58 -10.73 -18.40
C ARG A 416 18.75 -9.47 -18.57
N LEU A 417 19.18 -8.39 -17.92
CA LEU A 417 18.57 -7.08 -18.09
C LEU A 417 19.03 -6.46 -19.42
N GLN A 418 18.07 -6.19 -20.32
CA GLN A 418 18.34 -5.68 -21.66
C GLN A 418 17.45 -4.49 -21.99
N SER A 419 17.97 -3.54 -22.76
CA SER A 419 17.15 -2.52 -23.41
C SER A 419 16.32 -3.16 -24.52
N VAL A 420 15.02 -2.88 -24.53
CA VAL A 420 14.06 -3.40 -25.51
C VAL A 420 13.28 -2.24 -26.14
N PRO A 421 12.70 -2.43 -27.34
CA PRO A 421 11.82 -1.44 -27.95
C PRO A 421 10.61 -1.10 -27.07
N GLU A 422 10.06 0.12 -27.15
CA GLU A 422 8.87 0.51 -26.38
C GLU A 422 7.64 -0.38 -26.67
N ASP A 423 7.55 -0.94 -27.88
CA ASP A 423 6.48 -1.82 -28.33
C ASP A 423 6.70 -3.30 -27.97
N TYR A 424 7.74 -3.62 -27.18
CA TYR A 424 8.09 -4.99 -26.80
C TYR A 424 6.92 -5.78 -26.21
N TRP A 425 6.05 -5.11 -25.44
CA TRP A 425 4.89 -5.74 -24.80
C TRP A 425 3.58 -5.63 -25.62
N ASP A 426 3.58 -5.00 -26.80
CA ASP A 426 2.36 -4.73 -27.57
C ASP A 426 1.62 -6.03 -27.95
N ASP A 427 2.35 -7.06 -28.38
CA ASP A 427 1.74 -8.35 -28.74
C ASP A 427 1.07 -9.02 -27.53
N MET A 428 1.70 -8.95 -26.36
CA MET A 428 1.14 -9.47 -25.11
C MET A 428 -0.09 -8.66 -24.66
N ILE A 429 -0.05 -7.33 -24.83
CA ILE A 429 -1.19 -6.44 -24.56
C ILE A 429 -2.36 -6.81 -25.45
N LEU A 430 -2.14 -6.98 -26.76
CA LEU A 430 -3.19 -7.35 -27.71
C LEU A 430 -3.76 -8.74 -27.39
N GLN A 431 -2.92 -9.73 -27.11
CA GLN A 431 -3.38 -11.07 -26.71
C GLN A 431 -4.24 -11.01 -25.44
N SER A 432 -3.80 -10.25 -24.44
CA SER A 432 -4.55 -10.05 -23.20
C SER A 432 -5.86 -9.31 -23.43
N ALA A 433 -5.88 -8.32 -24.33
CA ALA A 433 -7.09 -7.61 -24.71
C ALA A 433 -8.13 -8.54 -25.32
N ILE A 434 -7.72 -9.49 -26.17
CA ILE A 434 -8.63 -10.49 -26.74
C ILE A 434 -9.23 -11.39 -25.64
N VAL A 435 -8.43 -11.83 -24.68
CA VAL A 435 -8.89 -12.65 -23.55
C VAL A 435 -9.89 -11.88 -22.67
N VAL A 436 -9.63 -10.61 -22.38
CA VAL A 436 -10.56 -9.77 -21.62
C VAL A 436 -11.84 -9.51 -22.40
N ALA A 437 -11.75 -9.26 -23.71
CA ALA A 437 -12.90 -9.06 -24.58
C ALA A 437 -13.83 -10.28 -24.60
N ALA A 438 -13.25 -11.47 -24.65
CA ALA A 438 -13.99 -12.72 -24.66
C ALA A 438 -14.70 -13.01 -23.32
N SER A 439 -14.10 -12.61 -22.20
CA SER A 439 -14.63 -12.91 -20.86
C SER A 439 -15.60 -11.84 -20.31
N THR A 440 -15.58 -10.63 -20.85
CA THR A 440 -16.34 -9.49 -20.28
C THR A 440 -17.30 -8.88 -21.31
N ALA A 441 -16.77 -8.04 -22.20
CA ALA A 441 -17.49 -7.34 -23.25
C ALA A 441 -16.48 -6.88 -24.31
N ARG A 442 -16.95 -6.54 -25.52
CA ARG A 442 -16.07 -6.10 -26.62
C ARG A 442 -15.24 -4.86 -26.27
N MET A 443 -15.81 -3.98 -25.42
CA MET A 443 -15.16 -2.82 -24.82
C MET A 443 -15.11 -2.99 -23.29
N PHE A 444 -13.96 -2.72 -22.69
CA PHE A 444 -13.67 -2.85 -21.25
C PHE A 444 -12.76 -1.71 -20.80
N THR A 445 -12.58 -1.53 -19.49
CA THR A 445 -11.69 -0.47 -18.99
C THR A 445 -10.22 -0.84 -19.21
N ALA A 446 -9.38 0.15 -19.49
CA ALA A 446 -7.93 -0.06 -19.59
C ALA A 446 -7.36 -0.63 -18.28
N ALA A 447 -7.89 -0.20 -17.12
CA ALA A 447 -7.53 -0.76 -15.81
C ALA A 447 -7.75 -2.28 -15.72
N ARG A 448 -8.84 -2.81 -16.32
CA ARG A 448 -9.11 -4.25 -16.33
C ARG A 448 -8.08 -5.02 -17.16
N LEU A 449 -7.63 -4.43 -18.26
CA LEU A 449 -6.59 -4.99 -19.13
C LEU A 449 -5.21 -4.95 -18.46
N VAL A 450 -4.83 -3.82 -17.85
CA VAL A 450 -3.59 -3.69 -17.09
C VAL A 450 -3.54 -4.71 -15.95
N GLY A 451 -4.62 -4.84 -15.17
CA GLY A 451 -4.68 -5.86 -14.11
C GLY A 451 -4.59 -7.30 -14.63
N GLN A 452 -5.11 -7.58 -15.83
CA GLN A 452 -4.95 -8.88 -16.49
C GLN A 452 -3.49 -9.15 -16.87
N LEU A 453 -2.80 -8.15 -17.40
CA LEU A 453 -1.39 -8.23 -17.80
C LEU A 453 -0.50 -8.46 -16.59
N ILE A 454 -0.64 -7.64 -15.55
CA ILE A 454 0.13 -7.75 -14.31
C ILE A 454 -0.09 -9.12 -13.65
N GLY A 455 -1.36 -9.56 -13.52
CA GLY A 455 -1.68 -10.83 -12.86
C GLY A 455 -1.28 -12.10 -13.61
N ARG A 456 -0.86 -11.99 -14.88
CA ARG A 456 -0.44 -13.14 -15.71
C ARG A 456 1.02 -13.10 -16.14
N SER A 457 1.67 -11.95 -16.00
CA SER A 457 3.08 -11.84 -16.35
C SER A 457 3.95 -12.53 -15.30
N ASP A 458 5.02 -13.16 -15.76
CA ASP A 458 6.11 -13.66 -14.93
C ASP A 458 7.13 -12.56 -14.59
N GLN A 459 6.96 -11.36 -15.16
CA GLN A 459 7.77 -10.18 -14.88
C GLN A 459 6.94 -9.07 -14.26
N ARG A 460 7.58 -8.24 -13.43
CA ARG A 460 6.98 -6.99 -12.95
C ARG A 460 6.79 -6.03 -14.13
N LEU A 461 5.56 -5.62 -14.39
CA LEU A 461 5.21 -4.65 -15.42
C LEU A 461 4.77 -3.33 -14.79
N ASN A 462 5.27 -2.21 -15.31
CA ASN A 462 4.87 -0.88 -14.88
C ASN A 462 3.49 -0.53 -15.45
N ASP A 463 2.52 -0.23 -14.59
CA ASP A 463 1.11 -0.01 -14.93
C ASP A 463 0.89 1.26 -15.76
N SER A 464 1.57 2.35 -15.40
CA SER A 464 1.59 3.61 -16.14
C SER A 464 2.17 3.43 -17.56
N PHE A 465 3.24 2.63 -17.70
CA PHE A 465 3.80 2.29 -19.00
C PHE A 465 2.84 1.44 -19.86
N LEU A 466 2.24 0.39 -19.28
CA LEU A 466 1.24 -0.43 -19.98
C LEU A 466 0.05 0.42 -20.44
N PHE A 467 -0.40 1.35 -19.61
CA PHE A 467 -1.49 2.25 -19.97
C PHE A 467 -1.11 3.21 -21.10
N TYR A 468 0.12 3.73 -21.10
CA TYR A 468 0.69 4.45 -22.23
C TYR A 468 0.66 3.62 -23.52
N ARG A 469 1.16 2.38 -23.48
CA ARG A 469 1.16 1.48 -24.65
C ARG A 469 -0.26 1.15 -25.14
N ILE A 470 -1.21 0.93 -24.24
CA ILE A 470 -2.62 0.71 -24.58
C ILE A 470 -3.21 1.92 -25.35
N ARG A 471 -2.87 3.16 -24.95
CA ARG A 471 -3.27 4.36 -25.70
C ARG A 471 -2.64 4.42 -27.09
N CYS A 472 -1.35 4.11 -27.21
CA CYS A 472 -0.69 4.04 -28.53
C CYS A 472 -1.33 2.99 -29.45
N LEU A 473 -1.70 1.82 -28.92
CA LEU A 473 -2.40 0.77 -29.67
C LEU A 473 -3.79 1.23 -30.12
N ALA A 474 -4.48 2.02 -29.31
CA ALA A 474 -5.77 2.61 -29.68
C ALA A 474 -5.62 3.69 -30.77
N GLU A 475 -4.63 4.58 -30.62
CA GLU A 475 -4.30 5.62 -31.60
C GLU A 475 -3.86 5.03 -32.95
N SER A 476 -3.14 3.91 -32.93
CA SER A 476 -2.73 3.19 -34.15
C SER A 476 -3.86 2.36 -34.78
N GLY A 477 -5.07 2.35 -34.20
CA GLY A 477 -6.21 1.57 -34.67
C GLY A 477 -6.12 0.06 -34.44
N LYS A 478 -5.14 -0.42 -33.64
CA LYS A 478 -5.05 -1.83 -33.25
C LYS A 478 -6.05 -2.19 -32.15
N LEU A 479 -6.45 -1.18 -31.36
CA LEU A 479 -7.58 -1.21 -30.44
C LEU A 479 -8.52 -0.04 -30.78
N GLU A 480 -9.78 -0.14 -30.40
CA GLU A 480 -10.66 1.03 -30.33
C GLU A 480 -10.58 1.66 -28.94
N GLY A 481 -10.53 2.99 -28.90
CA GLY A 481 -10.52 3.78 -27.68
C GLY A 481 -11.80 4.60 -27.51
N GLY A 482 -12.26 4.76 -26.27
CA GLY A 482 -13.39 5.62 -25.92
C GLY A 482 -13.37 6.04 -24.45
N GLY A 483 -14.20 7.01 -24.07
CA GLY A 483 -14.20 7.55 -22.71
C GLY A 483 -13.05 8.54 -22.47
N ASN A 484 -12.54 8.62 -21.23
CA ASN A 484 -11.48 9.57 -20.87
C ASN A 484 -10.09 8.91 -20.95
N PRO A 485 -9.24 9.24 -21.94
CA PRO A 485 -7.89 8.68 -22.08
C PRO A 485 -6.90 9.15 -21.00
N GLU A 486 -7.21 10.18 -20.21
CA GLU A 486 -6.32 10.66 -19.15
C GLU A 486 -6.36 9.79 -17.88
N ARG A 487 -7.41 8.97 -17.71
CA ARG A 487 -7.59 8.15 -16.51
C ARG A 487 -7.75 6.69 -16.87
N MET A 488 -6.87 5.83 -16.36
CA MET A 488 -6.87 4.39 -16.65
C MET A 488 -8.23 3.71 -16.36
N GLY A 489 -8.89 4.07 -15.26
CA GLY A 489 -10.23 3.56 -14.93
C GLY A 489 -11.37 4.17 -15.77
N GLY A 490 -11.15 5.35 -16.34
CA GLY A 490 -12.12 6.06 -17.19
C GLY A 490 -11.97 5.82 -18.69
N TYR A 491 -10.83 5.26 -19.12
CA TYR A 491 -10.57 4.91 -20.51
C TYR A 491 -11.12 3.53 -20.84
N LYS A 492 -11.95 3.45 -21.87
CA LYS A 492 -12.46 2.21 -22.41
C LYS A 492 -11.69 1.83 -23.67
N VAL A 493 -11.27 0.58 -23.72
CA VAL A 493 -10.56 -0.01 -24.86
C VAL A 493 -11.18 -1.33 -25.26
N GLY A 494 -10.96 -1.74 -26.50
CA GLY A 494 -11.51 -2.98 -27.00
C GLY A 494 -11.29 -3.12 -28.50
N PHE A 495 -12.16 -3.89 -29.14
CA PHE A 495 -12.13 -4.07 -30.59
C PHE A 495 -13.38 -3.47 -31.22
N GLY A 496 -13.22 -2.73 -32.31
CA GLY A 496 -14.32 -2.05 -32.98
C GLY A 496 -15.37 -2.91 -33.60
N GLU A 497 -16.54 -2.34 -33.92
CA GLU A 497 -17.57 -3.07 -34.69
C GLU A 497 -17.01 -3.56 -36.04
N PRO A 498 -17.52 -4.69 -36.58
CA PRO A 498 -16.96 -5.33 -37.77
C PRO A 498 -16.76 -4.49 -39.03
N ALA A 499 -17.37 -3.31 -39.11
CA ALA A 499 -17.44 -2.50 -40.31
C ALA A 499 -16.29 -1.49 -40.48
N SER A 500 -15.40 -1.30 -39.48
CA SER A 500 -14.37 -0.24 -39.51
C SER A 500 -12.92 -0.72 -39.72
N LEU A 501 -12.65 -2.03 -39.66
CA LEU A 501 -11.31 -2.61 -39.84
C LEU A 501 -11.29 -3.55 -41.06
N GLU A 502 -10.92 -3.03 -42.24
CA GLU A 502 -10.74 -3.87 -43.43
C GLU A 502 -9.44 -4.70 -43.31
N GLY A 503 -9.57 -6.03 -43.21
CA GLY A 503 -8.43 -6.95 -43.32
C GLY A 503 -8.71 -8.40 -42.91
N PRO A 504 -7.88 -9.37 -43.37
CA PRO A 504 -8.01 -10.81 -43.06
C PRO A 504 -7.90 -11.17 -41.56
N ASP A 505 -7.51 -10.22 -40.70
CA ASP A 505 -7.43 -10.41 -39.25
C ASP A 505 -8.82 -10.36 -38.54
N HIS A 506 -9.85 -9.72 -39.13
CA HIS A 506 -11.16 -9.54 -38.46
C HIS A 506 -11.96 -10.86 -38.31
N ALA A 507 -12.03 -11.67 -39.37
CA ALA A 507 -12.71 -12.97 -39.31
C ALA A 507 -12.05 -13.90 -38.28
N ASN A 508 -10.72 -13.78 -38.13
CA ASN A 508 -9.93 -14.55 -37.16
C ASN A 508 -10.18 -14.08 -35.72
N ILE A 509 -10.24 -12.76 -35.46
CA ILE A 509 -10.47 -12.22 -34.11
C ILE A 509 -11.90 -12.52 -33.63
N GLN A 510 -12.92 -12.33 -34.47
CA GLN A 510 -14.30 -12.61 -34.09
C GLN A 510 -14.52 -14.12 -33.86
N ALA A 511 -13.96 -14.98 -34.71
CA ALA A 511 -13.99 -16.43 -34.51
C ALA A 511 -13.28 -16.83 -33.21
N TYR A 512 -12.15 -16.19 -32.87
CA TYR A 512 -11.46 -16.42 -31.60
C TYR A 512 -12.25 -15.91 -30.39
N MET A 513 -12.91 -14.74 -30.47
CA MET A 513 -13.75 -14.25 -29.37
C MET A 513 -14.95 -15.17 -29.12
N ASP A 514 -15.56 -15.68 -30.19
CA ASP A 514 -16.67 -16.62 -30.08
C ASP A 514 -16.20 -17.98 -29.55
N TRP A 515 -15.00 -18.42 -29.94
CA TRP A 515 -14.31 -19.57 -29.36
C TRP A 515 -14.00 -19.38 -27.87
N ALA A 516 -13.35 -18.28 -27.48
CA ALA A 516 -12.95 -18.01 -26.11
C ALA A 516 -14.16 -17.79 -25.19
N ARG A 517 -15.27 -17.24 -25.71
CA ARG A 517 -16.57 -17.19 -25.01
C ARG A 517 -17.13 -18.58 -24.76
N ARG A 518 -17.18 -19.44 -25.78
CA ARG A 518 -17.60 -20.84 -25.64
C ARG A 518 -16.70 -21.57 -24.64
N TYR A 519 -15.39 -21.44 -24.78
CA TYR A 519 -14.41 -22.03 -23.88
C TYR A 519 -14.56 -21.56 -22.43
N THR A 520 -14.76 -20.26 -22.18
CA THR A 520 -14.95 -19.76 -20.81
C THR A 520 -16.25 -20.29 -20.21
N GLN A 521 -17.33 -20.31 -21.00
CA GLN A 521 -18.62 -20.87 -20.58
C GLN A 521 -18.57 -22.37 -20.34
N GLU A 522 -17.88 -23.11 -21.21
CA GLU A 522 -17.65 -24.55 -21.12
C GLU A 522 -16.72 -24.87 -19.95
N ALA A 523 -15.60 -24.17 -19.77
CA ALA A 523 -14.69 -24.33 -18.64
C ALA A 523 -15.35 -24.00 -17.30
N ASP A 524 -16.20 -22.97 -17.24
CA ASP A 524 -16.98 -22.63 -16.04
C ASP A 524 -18.12 -23.63 -15.80
N ALA A 525 -18.72 -24.21 -16.84
CA ALA A 525 -19.66 -25.32 -16.72
C ALA A 525 -18.97 -26.61 -16.25
N LEU A 526 -17.76 -26.87 -16.75
CA LEU A 526 -16.93 -28.02 -16.43
C LEU A 526 -16.41 -27.96 -14.99
N LYS A 527 -15.94 -26.78 -14.54
CA LYS A 527 -15.58 -26.49 -13.13
C LYS A 527 -16.74 -26.68 -12.16
N ARG A 528 -17.98 -26.52 -12.63
CA ARG A 528 -19.20 -26.73 -11.83
C ARG A 528 -19.67 -28.19 -11.78
N HIS A 529 -19.11 -29.09 -12.58
CA HIS A 529 -19.60 -30.47 -12.70
C HIS A 529 -18.54 -31.55 -12.44
N LEU A 530 -17.25 -31.24 -12.43
CA LEU A 530 -16.21 -32.26 -12.26
C LEU A 530 -15.65 -32.27 -10.84
N SER A 531 -15.77 -33.42 -10.18
CA SER A 531 -15.25 -33.67 -8.82
C SER A 531 -13.75 -33.96 -8.77
N THR A 532 -13.04 -34.03 -9.91
CA THR A 532 -11.57 -34.00 -10.00
C THR A 532 -11.07 -33.41 -11.34
N GLU A 533 -9.97 -32.64 -11.30
CA GLU A 533 -9.42 -31.85 -12.43
C GLU A 533 -8.90 -32.66 -13.63
N LYS A 534 -8.63 -33.97 -13.50
CA LYS A 534 -7.85 -34.71 -14.50
C LYS A 534 -8.65 -35.07 -15.77
N ASP A 535 -9.92 -35.42 -15.62
CA ASP A 535 -10.81 -35.78 -16.73
C ASP A 535 -11.29 -34.55 -17.52
N ALA A 536 -11.26 -33.39 -16.87
CA ALA A 536 -11.55 -32.09 -17.47
C ALA A 536 -10.53 -31.73 -18.56
N ASP A 537 -9.26 -32.02 -18.30
CA ASP A 537 -8.14 -31.58 -19.11
C ASP A 537 -7.94 -32.44 -20.35
N GLU A 538 -8.17 -33.75 -20.26
CA GLU A 538 -8.08 -34.67 -21.41
C GLU A 538 -9.18 -34.38 -22.44
N GLN A 539 -10.42 -34.11 -22.01
CA GLN A 539 -11.51 -33.74 -22.91
C GLN A 539 -11.27 -32.37 -23.56
N VAL A 540 -10.73 -31.40 -22.82
CA VAL A 540 -10.34 -30.09 -23.37
C VAL A 540 -9.22 -30.23 -24.39
N LEU A 541 -8.22 -31.08 -24.15
CA LEU A 541 -7.11 -31.36 -25.07
C LEU A 541 -7.57 -32.05 -26.37
N GLU A 542 -8.49 -33.00 -26.26
CA GLU A 542 -9.05 -33.71 -27.41
C GLU A 542 -9.87 -32.75 -28.30
N MET A 543 -10.60 -31.83 -27.66
CA MET A 543 -11.35 -30.77 -28.34
C MET A 543 -10.44 -29.75 -29.04
N LEU A 544 -9.33 -29.34 -28.39
CA LEU A 544 -8.33 -28.44 -28.97
C LEU A 544 -7.60 -29.05 -30.18
N ARG A 545 -7.30 -30.36 -30.14
CA ARG A 545 -6.67 -31.08 -31.26
C ARG A 545 -7.61 -31.20 -32.46
N ALA A 546 -8.87 -31.58 -32.22
CA ALA A 546 -9.89 -31.68 -33.27
C ALA A 546 -10.13 -30.34 -33.99
N LEU A 547 -10.03 -29.22 -33.27
CA LEU A 547 -10.17 -27.87 -33.82
C LEU A 547 -8.95 -27.41 -34.63
N SER A 548 -7.73 -27.87 -34.31
CA SER A 548 -6.54 -27.60 -35.13
C SER A 548 -6.62 -28.27 -36.51
N GLU A 549 -7.35 -29.40 -36.57
CA GLU A 549 -7.53 -30.24 -37.75
C GLU A 549 -8.77 -29.85 -38.58
N GLY A 550 -9.76 -29.18 -37.98
CA GLY A 550 -11.05 -28.85 -38.59
C GLY A 550 -11.16 -27.47 -39.28
N SER A 551 -10.98 -27.46 -40.61
CA SER A 551 -11.47 -26.48 -41.62
C SER A 551 -10.96 -25.01 -41.61
N GLN A 552 -10.55 -24.54 -42.80
CA GLN A 552 -10.32 -23.14 -43.25
C GLN A 552 -9.48 -22.16 -42.39
N ALA A 553 -8.77 -22.58 -41.35
CA ALA A 553 -7.86 -21.70 -40.61
C ALA A 553 -6.54 -21.43 -41.37
N ASP A 554 -6.19 -20.15 -41.53
CA ASP A 554 -4.91 -19.67 -42.08
C ASP A 554 -3.71 -20.27 -41.32
N THR A 555 -2.59 -20.49 -42.02
CA THR A 555 -1.33 -21.07 -41.49
C THR A 555 -0.79 -20.29 -40.29
N ARG A 556 -1.18 -19.02 -40.15
CA ARG A 556 -0.87 -18.15 -39.00
C ARG A 556 -1.74 -18.49 -37.78
N MET A 557 -3.03 -18.75 -37.95
CA MET A 557 -3.95 -19.17 -36.88
C MET A 557 -3.56 -20.54 -36.33
N ARG A 558 -3.17 -21.48 -37.21
CA ARG A 558 -2.66 -22.79 -36.77
C ARG A 558 -1.40 -22.67 -35.93
N ARG A 559 -0.47 -21.78 -36.29
CA ARG A 559 0.73 -21.49 -35.47
C ARG A 559 0.38 -20.82 -34.15
N MET A 560 -0.61 -19.93 -34.12
CA MET A 560 -1.06 -19.25 -32.91
C MET A 560 -1.75 -20.22 -31.93
N VAL A 561 -2.64 -21.07 -32.44
CA VAL A 561 -3.30 -22.12 -31.64
C VAL A 561 -2.29 -23.18 -31.19
N ALA A 562 -1.35 -23.59 -32.04
CA ALA A 562 -0.29 -24.50 -31.66
C ALA A 562 0.62 -23.91 -30.57
N LYS A 563 1.02 -22.63 -30.70
CA LYS A 563 1.79 -21.93 -29.67
C LYS A 563 1.01 -21.80 -28.36
N PHE A 564 -0.28 -21.46 -28.42
CA PHE A 564 -1.13 -21.41 -27.24
C PHE A 564 -1.29 -22.77 -26.57
N ILE A 565 -1.42 -23.85 -27.36
CA ILE A 565 -1.43 -25.23 -26.84
C ILE A 565 -0.08 -25.55 -26.19
N ASP A 566 1.04 -25.18 -26.80
CA ASP A 566 2.38 -25.42 -26.23
C ASP A 566 2.60 -24.61 -24.95
N ASP A 567 2.18 -23.35 -24.90
CA ASP A 567 2.27 -22.49 -23.72
C ASP A 567 1.36 -23.02 -22.59
N PHE A 568 0.12 -23.42 -22.91
CA PHE A 568 -0.79 -24.09 -22.00
C PHE A 568 -0.25 -25.45 -21.50
N MET A 569 0.36 -26.24 -22.38
CA MET A 569 0.98 -27.53 -22.03
C MET A 569 2.24 -27.34 -21.18
N ASN A 570 2.99 -26.26 -21.36
CA ASN A 570 4.12 -25.89 -20.53
C ASN A 570 3.67 -25.41 -19.14
N GLU A 571 2.65 -24.55 -19.07
CA GLU A 571 2.00 -24.16 -17.81
C GLU A 571 1.44 -25.39 -17.05
N ARG A 572 0.76 -26.29 -17.76
CA ARG A 572 0.21 -27.53 -17.19
C ARG A 572 1.29 -28.53 -16.81
N ARG A 573 2.42 -28.61 -17.53
CA ARG A 573 3.60 -29.40 -17.11
C ARG A 573 4.17 -28.86 -15.82
N LEU A 574 4.32 -27.54 -15.70
CA LEU A 574 4.75 -26.89 -14.47
C LEU A 574 3.76 -27.19 -13.32
N TYR A 575 2.46 -27.10 -13.58
CA TYR A 575 1.41 -27.38 -12.59
C TYR A 575 1.30 -28.88 -12.21
N ALA A 576 1.44 -29.80 -13.17
CA ALA A 576 1.43 -31.24 -12.95
C ALA A 576 2.70 -31.71 -12.25
N ASN A 577 3.86 -31.10 -12.55
CA ASN A 577 5.10 -31.32 -11.81
C ASN A 577 4.96 -30.83 -10.36
N ARG A 578 4.32 -29.66 -10.12
CA ARG A 578 3.96 -29.16 -8.77
C ARG A 578 3.00 -30.11 -8.04
N ARG A 579 1.94 -30.58 -8.69
CA ARG A 579 0.98 -31.53 -8.11
C ARG A 579 1.60 -32.89 -7.79
N ASN A 580 2.44 -33.42 -8.68
CA ASN A 580 3.13 -34.70 -8.45
C ASN A 580 4.22 -34.58 -7.37
N ALA A 581 4.89 -33.43 -7.25
CA ALA A 581 5.78 -33.13 -6.13
C ALA A 581 5.02 -33.07 -4.79
N ILE A 582 3.84 -32.44 -4.76
CA ILE A 582 2.95 -32.38 -3.59
C ILE A 582 2.40 -33.77 -3.22
N LEU A 583 1.93 -34.56 -4.20
CA LEU A 583 1.45 -35.93 -3.96
C LEU A 583 2.59 -36.87 -3.54
N GLY A 584 3.79 -36.68 -4.09
CA GLY A 584 5.03 -37.35 -3.67
C GLY A 584 5.36 -37.03 -2.21
N MET A 585 5.36 -35.75 -1.82
CA MET A 585 5.53 -35.30 -0.44
C MET A 585 4.47 -35.89 0.50
N LEU A 586 3.19 -35.81 0.15
CA LEU A 586 2.09 -36.36 0.95
C LEU A 586 2.16 -37.89 1.09
N SER A 587 2.66 -38.60 0.07
CA SER A 587 2.89 -40.05 0.13
C SER A 587 4.10 -40.43 0.99
N SER A 588 5.10 -39.56 1.09
CA SER A 588 6.26 -39.74 1.98
C SER A 588 5.94 -39.43 3.45
N MET A 589 5.05 -38.46 3.70
CA MET A 589 4.55 -38.14 5.04
C MET A 589 3.62 -39.25 5.59
N ARG A 590 2.85 -39.94 4.74
CA ARG A 590 2.05 -41.11 5.18
C ARG A 590 2.88 -42.37 5.48
N ARG A 591 4.16 -42.42 5.10
CA ARG A 591 5.06 -43.55 5.40
C ARG A 591 5.88 -43.34 6.67
N THR A 592 5.76 -42.20 7.35
CA THR A 592 6.50 -41.89 8.58
C THR A 592 5.66 -42.01 9.86
N ASP A 593 4.37 -42.35 9.74
CA ASP A 593 3.45 -42.64 10.86
C ASP A 593 3.05 -44.14 10.95
N HIS A 594 3.92 -45.05 10.52
CA HIS A 594 3.79 -46.50 10.77
C HIS A 594 5.06 -47.10 11.37
#